data_AF-A0A3L6M3Z9-F1
#
_entry.id   AF-A0A3L6M3Z9-F1
#
_cell.length_a   1.000
_cell.length_b   1.000
_cell.length_c   1.000
_cell.angle_alpha   90.00
_cell.angle_beta   90.00
_cell.angle_gamma   90.00
#
_symmetry.space_group_name_H-M   'P 1'
#
loop_
_entity.id
_entity.type
_entity.pdbx_description
1 polymer ?
#
loop_
_entity_poly.entity_id
_entity_poly.type
_entity_poly.pdbx_seq_one_letter_code
_entity_poly.pdbx_strand_id
1 'polypeptide(L)'
;MTIHATVALFKNAFIATLSDGRSFENTELRDMARALHNAGVSAAEVEYEWRTGQRMITAGQQVAMRAEIRRLERTRPNLAVAA
;
A
#
# COMPACT_ATOMS: atom_id res chain seq x y z
N MET A 1 -2.19 -16.16 -6.64
CA MET A 1 -2.93 -15.74 -5.43
C MET A 1 -2.86 -14.23 -5.37
N THR A 2 -3.99 -13.57 -5.18
CA THR A 2 -4.01 -12.11 -5.02
C THR A 2 -3.59 -11.77 -3.60
N ILE A 3 -2.62 -10.87 -3.43
CA ILE A 3 -2.17 -10.40 -2.12
C ILE A 3 -2.95 -9.13 -1.81
N HIS A 4 -3.69 -9.15 -0.70
CA HIS A 4 -4.46 -8.02 -0.21
C HIS A 4 -3.70 -7.38 0.96
N ALA A 5 -3.86 -6.07 1.15
CA ALA A 5 -3.26 -5.35 2.26
C ALA A 5 -4.29 -4.48 2.98
N THR A 6 -4.25 -4.54 4.31
CA THR A 6 -5.00 -3.62 5.18
C THR A 6 -4.02 -2.61 5.77
N VAL A 7 -4.30 -1.32 5.58
CA VAL A 7 -3.45 -0.21 6.02
C VAL A 7 -4.12 0.57 7.15
N ALA A 8 -3.39 0.79 8.24
CA ALA A 8 -3.79 1.62 9.38
C ALA A 8 -2.76 2.73 9.63
N LEU A 9 -3.15 3.79 10.36
CA LEU A 9 -2.26 4.90 10.73
C LEU A 9 -2.09 4.96 12.25
N PHE A 10 -0.91 4.56 12.72
CA PHE A 10 -0.57 4.50 14.15
C PHE A 10 0.68 5.33 14.43
N LYS A 11 0.64 6.21 15.42
CA LYS A 11 1.78 7.07 15.82
C LYS A 11 2.48 7.77 14.64
N ASN A 12 1.71 8.24 13.65
CA ASN A 12 2.20 8.88 12.42
C ASN A 12 2.95 7.97 11.44
N ALA A 13 2.83 6.65 11.61
CA ALA A 13 3.31 5.67 10.65
C ALA A 13 2.13 4.90 10.03
N PHE A 14 2.22 4.69 8.72
CA PHE A 14 1.38 3.74 8.03
C PHE A 14 1.87 2.34 8.37
N ILE A 15 0.95 1.49 8.81
CA ILE A 15 1.19 0.07 9.08
C ILE A 15 0.35 -0.72 8.09
N ALA A 16 0.98 -1.51 7.24
CA ALA A 16 0.30 -2.42 6.34
C ALA A 16 0.44 -3.86 6.83
N THR A 17 -0.65 -4.60 6.84
CA THR A 17 -0.67 -6.05 7.07
C THR A 17 -1.15 -6.74 5.81
N LEU A 18 -0.37 -7.68 5.29
CA LEU A 18 -0.67 -8.41 4.08
C LEU A 18 -1.36 -9.74 4.41
N SER A 19 -2.17 -10.24 3.47
CA SER A 19 -2.84 -11.54 3.58
C SER A 19 -1.88 -12.74 3.67
N ASP A 20 -0.60 -12.54 3.32
CA ASP A 20 0.46 -13.55 3.42
C ASP A 20 1.22 -13.52 4.78
N GLY A 21 0.78 -12.69 5.71
CA GLY A 21 1.36 -12.57 7.06
C GLY A 21 2.53 -11.60 7.16
N ARG A 22 2.98 -10.98 6.05
CA ARG A 22 3.99 -9.91 6.11
C ARG A 22 3.37 -8.61 6.62
N SER A 23 4.21 -7.78 7.22
CA SER A 23 3.85 -6.42 7.62
C SER A 23 4.90 -5.41 7.19
N PHE A 24 4.45 -4.19 6.92
CA PHE A 24 5.31 -3.06 6.60
C PHE A 24 4.96 -1.88 7.49
N GLU A 25 5.99 -1.11 7.85
CA GLU A 25 5.86 0.14 8.56
C GLU A 25 6.61 1.22 7.79
N ASN A 26 5.93 2.32 7.46
CA ASN A 26 6.53 3.46 6.81
C ASN A 26 5.87 4.75 7.30
N THR A 27 6.65 5.79 7.57
CA THR A 27 6.11 7.12 7.94
C THR A 27 5.54 7.84 6.72
N GLU A 28 6.16 7.64 5.56
CA GLU A 28 5.79 8.30 4.32
C GLU A 28 4.80 7.46 3.49
N LEU A 29 3.76 8.13 3.00
CA LEU A 29 2.72 7.51 2.18
C LEU A 29 3.29 6.90 0.89
N ARG A 30 4.25 7.59 0.26
CA ARG A 30 4.88 7.13 -0.99
C ARG A 30 5.72 5.88 -0.78
N ASP A 31 6.41 5.79 0.36
CA ASP A 31 7.23 4.62 0.68
C ASP A 31 6.35 3.43 1.02
N MET A 32 5.24 3.65 1.74
CA MET A 32 4.23 2.62 1.94
C MET A 32 3.65 2.11 0.61
N ALA A 33 3.23 3.02 -0.29
CA ALA A 33 2.71 2.65 -1.60
C ALA A 33 3.72 1.84 -2.42
N ARG A 34 5.01 2.21 -2.37
CA ARG A 34 6.09 1.48 -3.04
C ARG A 34 6.32 0.10 -2.43
N ALA A 35 6.29 -0.03 -1.10
CA ALA A 35 6.41 -1.31 -0.40
C ALA A 35 5.27 -2.26 -0.78
N LEU A 36 4.02 -1.77 -0.78
CA LEU A 36 2.85 -2.52 -1.20
C LEU A 36 2.96 -3.01 -2.64
N HIS A 37 3.29 -2.12 -3.58
CA HIS A 37 3.48 -2.48 -4.97
C HIS A 37 4.61 -3.50 -5.18
N ASN A 38 5.74 -3.34 -4.49
CA ASN A 38 6.85 -4.30 -4.56
C ASN A 38 6.48 -5.67 -3.98
N ALA A 39 5.55 -5.69 -3.02
CA ALA A 39 5.02 -6.91 -2.43
C ALA A 39 3.95 -7.59 -3.31
N GLY A 40 3.57 -7.00 -4.45
CA GLY A 40 2.59 -7.54 -5.39
C GLY A 40 1.14 -7.12 -5.11
N VAL A 41 0.93 -6.15 -4.21
CA VAL A 41 -0.41 -5.62 -3.89
C VAL A 41 -0.80 -4.59 -4.94
N SER A 42 -1.93 -4.81 -5.60
CA SER A 42 -2.49 -3.84 -6.55
C SER A 42 -3.27 -2.74 -5.85
N ALA A 43 -3.49 -1.61 -6.51
CA ALA A 43 -4.23 -0.49 -5.93
C ALA A 43 -5.69 -0.82 -5.56
N ALA A 44 -6.29 -1.83 -6.20
CA ALA A 44 -7.64 -2.30 -5.90
C ALA A 44 -7.69 -3.12 -4.61
N GLU A 45 -6.57 -3.74 -4.23
CA GLU A 45 -6.47 -4.69 -3.11
C GLU A 45 -5.92 -4.05 -1.84
N VAL A 46 -5.95 -2.71 -1.77
CA VAL A 46 -5.61 -1.94 -0.57
C VAL A 46 -6.89 -1.52 0.13
N GLU A 47 -7.08 -2.03 1.34
CA GLU A 47 -8.11 -1.65 2.29
C GLU A 47 -7.53 -0.77 3.39
N TYR A 48 -8.40 0.00 4.04
CA TYR A 48 -8.02 0.91 5.12
C TYR A 48 -8.79 0.57 6.37
N GLU A 49 -8.07 0.37 7.46
CA GLU A 49 -8.66 0.10 8.76
C GLU A 49 -8.40 1.27 9.71
N TRP A 50 -9.38 1.54 10.56
CA TRP A 50 -9.23 2.43 11.70
C TRP A 50 -9.65 1.68 12.97
N ARG A 51 -8.82 1.76 14.01
CA ARG A 51 -9.12 1.24 15.35
C ARG A 51 -9.12 2.35 16.39
N THR A 52 -9.83 2.16 17.49
CA THR A 52 -9.81 3.07 18.65
C THR A 52 -8.36 3.31 19.11
N GLY A 53 -7.98 4.57 19.27
CA GLY A 53 -6.61 4.98 19.63
C GLY A 53 -5.66 5.17 18.43
N GLN A 54 -6.11 4.92 17.20
CA GLN A 54 -5.38 5.22 15.97
C GLN A 54 -5.87 6.51 15.31
N ARG A 55 -5.01 7.12 14.49
CA ARG A 55 -5.42 8.24 13.63
C ARG A 55 -6.16 7.66 12.44
N MET A 56 -7.21 8.35 11.99
CA MET A 56 -7.92 7.95 10.78
C MET A 56 -7.08 8.30 9.54
N ILE A 57 -7.01 7.37 8.59
CA ILE A 57 -6.48 7.67 7.25
C ILE A 57 -7.57 8.44 6.51
N THR A 58 -7.27 9.68 6.15
CA THR A 58 -8.22 10.56 5.47
C THR A 58 -8.51 10.07 4.05
N ALA A 59 -9.68 10.39 3.50
CA ALA A 59 -10.03 10.06 2.12
C ALA A 59 -8.99 10.56 1.10
N GLY A 60 -8.41 11.75 1.34
CA GLY A 60 -7.32 12.29 0.51
C GLY A 60 -6.06 11.40 0.55
N GLN A 61 -5.69 10.89 1.72
CA GLN A 61 -4.57 9.95 1.85
C GLN A 61 -4.88 8.60 1.20
N GLN A 62 -6.10 8.09 1.33
CA GLN A 62 -6.51 6.85 0.65
C GLN A 62 -6.43 6.96 -0.87
N VAL A 63 -6.92 8.07 -1.42
CA VAL A 63 -6.85 8.37 -2.86
C VAL A 63 -5.39 8.53 -3.30
N ALA A 64 -4.57 9.27 -2.55
CA ALA A 64 -3.17 9.48 -2.86
C ALA A 64 -2.37 8.16 -2.88
N MET A 65 -2.60 7.28 -1.91
CA MET A 65 -1.91 5.99 -1.83
C MET A 65 -2.28 5.09 -3.01
N ARG A 66 -3.58 4.96 -3.32
CA ARG A 66 -4.03 4.20 -4.50
C ARG A 66 -3.53 4.81 -5.81
N ALA A 67 -3.51 6.13 -5.92
CA ALA A 67 -2.99 6.83 -7.10
C ALA A 67 -1.49 6.55 -7.30
N GLU A 68 -0.70 6.53 -6.22
CA GLU A 68 0.72 6.23 -6.29
C GLU A 68 0.97 4.77 -6.70
N ILE A 69 0.23 3.80 -6.15
CA ILE A 69 0.33 2.39 -6.58
C ILE A 69 -0.02 2.27 -8.07
N ARG A 70 -1.13 2.88 -8.52
CA ARG A 70 -1.50 2.91 -9.96
C ARG A 70 -0.44 3.52 -10.84
N ARG A 71 0.23 4.57 -10.37
CA ARG A 71 1.36 5.19 -11.09
C ARG A 71 2.51 4.19 -11.23
N LEU A 72 2.85 3.47 -10.17
CA LEU A 72 3.90 2.44 -10.18
C LEU A 72 3.54 1.27 -11.10
N GLU A 73 2.29 0.79 -11.06
CA GLU A 73 1.77 -0.25 -11.96
C GLU A 73 1.96 0.14 -13.44
N ARG A 74 1.67 1.40 -13.80
CA ARG A 74 1.86 1.91 -15.18
C ARG A 74 3.32 2.15 -15.55
N THR A 75 4.16 2.47 -14.56
CA THR A 75 5.58 2.81 -14.74
C THR A 75 6.48 1.57 -14.75
N ARG A 76 5.94 0.38 -14.45
CA ARG A 76 6.58 -0.91 -14.73
C ARG A 76 6.08 -1.46 -16.09
N PRO A 77 6.54 -0.96 -17.25
CA PRO A 77 6.40 -1.73 -18.47
C PRO A 77 7.25 -3.00 -18.29
N ASN A 78 6.69 -4.16 -18.60
CA ASN A 78 7.36 -5.46 -18.74
C ASN A 78 8.89 -5.38 -18.79
N LEU A 79 9.58 -5.63 -17.66
CA LEU A 79 10.94 -6.16 -17.66
C LEU A 79 10.91 -7.68 -17.92
N ALA A 80 10.09 -8.06 -18.90
CA ALA A 80 9.98 -9.41 -19.44
C ALA A 80 9.97 -9.25 -20.95
N VAL A 81 11.16 -9.17 -21.54
CA VAL A 81 11.65 -9.88 -22.74
C VAL A 81 12.96 -9.19 -23.15
N ALA A 82 14.06 -9.79 -22.71
CA ALA A 82 15.35 -9.72 -23.39
C ALA A 82 16.04 -11.06 -23.12
N ALA A 83 15.79 -12.02 -24.01
CA ALA A 83 16.52 -13.26 -24.17
C ALA A 83 16.67 -13.51 -25.66
#